data_AF-A0A4Q3HYE3-F1
#
_entry.id   AF-A0A4Q3HYE3-F1
#
_cell.length_a   1.000
_cell.length_b   1.000
_cell.length_c   1.000
_cell.angle_alpha   90.00
_cell.angle_beta   90.00
_cell.angle_gamma   90.00
#
_symmetry.space_group_name_H-M   'P 1'
#
loop_
_entity.id
_entity.type
_entity.pdbx_description
1 polymer ?
#
loop_
_entity_poly.entity_id
_entity_poly.type
_entity_poly.pdbx_seq_one_letter_code
_entity_poly.pdbx_strand_id
1 'polypeptide(L)'
;MTVLRKRLLGLVLSTFLIAPSVFAGEITVNSDHSDPVPKKAMGDLIAAFEKANPDIKVKWNNFDHEGYKAAIRNFLTADAPDVVAWYAGNRMEPFVKAGLFADVSDVWAANGYDQQMKAAVPSMTIDGKKWGMPYTYYQWGIYYRKDIFAEKGITPPKNWAELIAASAKLKAAGITPFTIGTKALWPTGGWFDYLNLRVNGYQFH
;
A
#
# COMPACT_ATOMS: atom_id res chain seq x y z
N MET A 1 -76.09 -17.86 43.09
CA MET A 1 -76.00 -16.62 43.90
C MET A 1 -74.66 -16.69 44.64
N THR A 2 -73.65 -15.84 44.49
CA THR A 2 -73.55 -14.47 43.98
C THR A 2 -72.05 -14.13 43.89
N VAL A 3 -71.60 -13.69 42.70
CA VAL A 3 -70.61 -12.62 42.43
C VAL A 3 -69.11 -12.78 42.79
N LEU A 4 -68.37 -12.96 41.70
CA LEU A 4 -67.06 -12.40 41.30
C LEU A 4 -66.63 -11.06 41.96
N ARG A 5 -65.38 -10.95 42.45
CA ARG A 5 -64.60 -9.69 42.33
C ARG A 5 -63.08 -9.89 42.43
N LYS A 6 -62.42 -9.33 41.42
CA LYS A 6 -60.98 -9.29 41.09
C LYS A 6 -60.15 -8.52 42.13
N ARG A 7 -58.88 -8.91 42.29
CA ARG A 7 -57.67 -8.04 42.23
C ARG A 7 -56.39 -8.86 42.46
N LEU A 8 -55.74 -9.29 41.38
CA LEU A 8 -54.31 -9.63 41.36
C LEU A 8 -53.57 -8.42 40.78
N LEU A 9 -52.86 -7.67 41.64
CA LEU A 9 -51.66 -6.92 41.22
C LEU A 9 -50.58 -8.00 40.98
N GLY A 10 -49.88 -8.09 39.86
CA GLY A 10 -49.25 -7.02 39.11
C GLY A 10 -47.74 -7.06 39.38
N LEU A 11 -47.05 -8.06 38.82
CA LEU A 11 -45.58 -8.03 38.68
C LEU A 11 -45.22 -8.64 37.33
N VAL A 12 -45.25 -7.80 36.28
CA VAL A 12 -44.63 -8.14 35.00
C VAL A 12 -43.13 -7.92 35.20
N LEU A 13 -42.38 -9.00 35.40
CA LEU A 13 -40.93 -8.99 35.35
C LEU A 13 -40.56 -8.82 33.87
N SER A 14 -40.33 -7.59 33.44
CA SER A 14 -39.79 -7.31 32.11
C SER A 14 -38.36 -7.83 32.05
N THR A 15 -38.19 -9.03 31.52
CA THR A 15 -36.87 -9.57 31.16
C THR A 15 -36.30 -8.68 30.07
N PHE A 16 -35.43 -7.74 30.44
CA PHE A 16 -34.57 -7.09 29.47
C PHE A 16 -33.68 -8.19 28.87
N LEU A 17 -33.97 -8.56 27.63
CA LEU A 17 -32.99 -9.22 26.77
C LEU A 17 -31.81 -8.26 26.66
N ILE A 18 -30.77 -8.49 27.45
CA ILE A 18 -29.44 -7.97 27.15
C ILE A 18 -29.05 -8.72 25.88
N ALA A 19 -29.36 -8.14 24.73
CA ALA A 19 -28.71 -8.53 23.49
C ALA A 19 -27.22 -8.36 23.75
N PRO A 20 -26.38 -9.42 23.58
CA PRO A 20 -24.95 -9.20 23.60
C PRO A 20 -24.68 -8.15 22.52
N SER A 21 -24.11 -7.03 22.93
CA SER A 21 -23.55 -6.07 21.98
C SER A 21 -22.62 -6.88 21.10
N VAL A 22 -23.00 -7.04 19.82
CA VAL A 22 -22.08 -7.52 18.79
C VAL A 22 -20.82 -6.67 18.97
N PHE A 23 -19.68 -7.33 19.20
CA PHE A 23 -18.40 -6.64 19.38
C PHE A 23 -18.17 -5.77 18.14
N ALA A 24 -18.41 -4.47 18.27
CA ALA A 24 -17.99 -3.52 17.26
C ALA A 24 -16.46 -3.51 17.29
N GLY A 25 -15.83 -4.08 16.26
CA GLY A 25 -14.38 -4.18 16.16
C GLY A 25 -13.82 -2.89 15.57
N GLU A 26 -12.85 -2.27 16.23
CA GLU A 26 -12.03 -1.23 15.60
C GLU A 26 -10.78 -1.88 14.99
N ILE A 27 -10.51 -1.61 13.72
CA ILE A 27 -9.30 -2.00 12.99
C ILE A 27 -8.45 -0.76 12.80
N THR A 28 -7.20 -0.80 13.25
CA THR A 28 -6.23 0.27 13.05
C THR A 28 -5.41 0.03 11.77
N VAL A 29 -5.37 1.04 10.91
CA VAL A 29 -4.62 1.02 9.65
C VAL A 29 -3.57 2.13 9.68
N ASN A 30 -2.31 1.79 9.46
CA ASN A 30 -1.24 2.77 9.26
C ASN A 30 -0.80 2.80 7.79
N SER A 31 -0.73 3.98 7.18
CA SER A 31 -0.21 4.16 5.83
C SER A 31 0.45 5.52 5.59
N ASP A 32 1.04 5.70 4.42
CA ASP A 32 1.65 6.95 3.94
C ASP A 32 0.96 7.52 2.69
N HIS A 33 -0.34 7.25 2.51
CA HIS A 33 -1.13 7.80 1.40
C HIS A 33 -1.44 9.29 1.63
N SER A 34 -0.41 10.12 1.81
CA SER A 34 -0.55 11.53 2.17
C SER A 34 -0.94 12.42 0.99
N ASP A 35 -0.59 12.02 -0.22
CA ASP A 35 -0.87 12.80 -1.43
C ASP A 35 -2.39 12.89 -1.70
N PRO A 36 -2.91 13.99 -2.27
CA PRO A 36 -4.36 14.22 -2.35
C PRO A 36 -5.17 13.10 -3.01
N VAL A 37 -4.65 12.56 -4.11
CA VAL A 37 -5.33 11.50 -4.89
C VAL A 37 -5.36 10.16 -4.13
N PRO A 38 -4.21 9.57 -3.71
CA PRO A 38 -4.24 8.33 -2.94
C PRO A 38 -4.92 8.50 -1.57
N LYS A 39 -4.81 9.67 -0.93
CA LYS A 39 -5.53 9.96 0.32
C LYS A 39 -7.04 9.85 0.14
N LYS A 40 -7.57 10.45 -0.93
CA LYS A 40 -8.99 10.36 -1.25
C LYS A 40 -9.39 8.92 -1.57
N ALA A 41 -8.62 8.22 -2.39
CA ALA A 41 -8.92 6.84 -2.76
C ALA A 41 -8.96 5.90 -1.55
N MET A 42 -8.03 6.04 -0.60
CA MET A 42 -8.03 5.27 0.64
C MET A 42 -9.22 5.62 1.53
N GLY A 43 -9.58 6.91 1.63
CA GLY A 43 -10.78 7.35 2.35
C GLY A 43 -12.08 6.77 1.75
N ASP A 44 -12.22 6.78 0.43
CA ASP A 44 -13.36 6.20 -0.28
C ASP A 44 -13.44 4.67 -0.04
N LEU A 45 -12.28 3.98 -0.05
CA LEU A 45 -12.19 2.54 0.22
C LEU A 45 -12.61 2.22 1.65
N ILE A 46 -12.13 2.98 2.64
CA ILE A 46 -12.51 2.82 4.05
C ILE A 46 -14.03 3.01 4.20
N ALA A 47 -14.60 4.06 3.62
CA ALA A 47 -16.03 4.32 3.68
C ALA A 47 -16.86 3.19 3.06
N ALA A 48 -16.41 2.64 1.93
CA ALA A 48 -17.05 1.49 1.30
C ALA A 48 -16.96 0.23 2.17
N PHE A 49 -15.81 0.00 2.80
CA PHE A 49 -15.60 -1.13 3.71
C PHE A 49 -16.48 -1.04 4.95
N GLU A 50 -16.53 0.11 5.63
CA GLU A 50 -17.40 0.30 6.81
C GLU A 50 -18.89 0.22 6.45
N LYS A 51 -19.28 0.66 5.25
CA LYS A 51 -20.66 0.50 4.76
C LYS A 51 -21.03 -0.97 4.55
N ALA A 52 -20.09 -1.78 4.05
CA ALA A 52 -20.29 -3.21 3.87
C ALA A 52 -20.18 -4.02 5.17
N ASN A 53 -19.47 -3.48 6.17
CA ASN A 53 -19.21 -4.10 7.46
C ASN A 53 -19.58 -3.13 8.59
N PRO A 54 -20.89 -2.95 8.88
CA PRO A 54 -21.36 -1.89 9.79
C PRO A 54 -20.85 -2.03 11.23
N ASP A 55 -20.48 -3.25 11.64
CA ASP A 55 -19.93 -3.56 12.95
C ASP A 55 -18.42 -3.35 13.04
N ILE A 56 -17.76 -2.94 11.95
CA ILE A 56 -16.31 -2.69 11.92
C ILE A 56 -16.04 -1.22 11.67
N LYS A 57 -15.21 -0.62 12.52
CA LYS A 57 -14.69 0.75 12.35
C LYS A 57 -13.23 0.73 11.98
N VAL A 58 -12.83 1.65 11.11
CA VAL A 58 -11.44 1.77 10.67
C VAL A 58 -10.83 3.05 11.22
N LYS A 59 -9.87 2.89 12.14
CA LYS A 59 -9.02 3.98 12.60
C LYS A 59 -7.81 4.09 11.66
N TRP A 60 -7.81 5.10 10.80
CA TRP A 60 -6.73 5.31 9.84
C TRP A 60 -5.73 6.38 10.31
N ASN A 61 -4.50 5.95 10.61
CA ASN A 61 -3.38 6.84 10.88
C ASN A 61 -2.57 7.03 9.59
N ASN A 62 -2.68 8.22 8.99
CA ASN A 62 -1.98 8.55 7.76
C ASN A 62 -0.79 9.47 8.04
N PHE A 63 0.41 9.01 7.69
CA PHE A 63 1.67 9.70 7.93
C PHE A 63 2.15 10.39 6.65
N ASP A 64 3.07 11.35 6.77
CA ASP A 64 3.82 11.79 5.59
C ASP A 64 4.80 10.71 5.14
N HIS A 65 5.12 10.69 3.85
CA HIS A 65 5.93 9.64 3.22
C HIS A 65 7.30 9.40 3.89
N GLU A 66 8.00 10.46 4.32
CA GLU A 66 9.32 10.30 4.96
C GLU A 66 9.19 9.95 6.44
N GLY A 67 8.27 10.61 7.16
CA GLY A 67 7.99 10.33 8.57
C GLY A 67 7.51 8.90 8.81
N TYR A 68 6.74 8.34 7.88
CA TYR A 68 6.26 6.96 7.96
C TYR A 68 7.39 5.93 7.98
N LYS A 69 8.40 6.11 7.12
CA LYS A 69 9.57 5.21 7.05
C LYS A 69 10.40 5.21 8.34
N ALA A 70 10.39 6.31 9.08
CA ALA A 70 11.00 6.39 10.39
C ALA A 70 10.10 5.77 11.49
N ALA A 71 8.79 5.99 11.41
CA ALA A 71 7.82 5.61 12.43
C ALA A 71 7.56 4.09 12.50
N ILE A 72 7.64 3.36 11.37
CA ILE A 72 7.24 1.94 11.32
C ILE A 72 7.92 1.05 12.35
N ARG A 73 9.22 1.24 12.58
CA ARG A 73 9.96 0.42 13.56
C ARG A 73 9.39 0.58 14.96
N ASN A 74 8.97 1.80 15.29
CA ASN A 74 8.44 2.11 16.62
C ASN A 74 7.03 1.56 16.77
N PHE A 75 6.11 1.88 15.85
CA PHE A 75 4.72 1.46 16.01
C PHE A 75 4.57 -0.06 15.94
N LEU A 76 5.33 -0.78 15.11
CA LEU A 76 5.23 -2.26 15.06
C LEU A 76 5.63 -2.94 16.37
N THR A 77 6.44 -2.28 17.20
CA THR A 77 6.90 -2.84 18.49
C THR A 77 6.12 -2.32 19.70
N ALA A 78 5.62 -1.09 19.64
CA ALA A 78 5.02 -0.42 20.79
C ALA A 78 3.49 -0.46 20.78
N ASP A 79 2.89 -0.21 19.62
CA ASP A 79 1.44 -0.13 19.43
C ASP A 79 1.12 -0.52 17.96
N ALA A 80 1.19 -1.83 17.70
CA ALA A 80 1.15 -2.36 16.34
C ALA A 80 -0.26 -2.22 15.75
N PRO A 81 -0.40 -1.65 14.54
CA PRO A 81 -1.68 -1.62 13.85
C PRO A 81 -2.06 -3.01 13.34
N ASP A 82 -3.35 -3.23 13.08
CA ASP A 82 -3.86 -4.44 12.44
C ASP A 82 -3.40 -4.54 10.98
N VAL A 83 -3.34 -3.40 10.29
CA VAL A 83 -2.91 -3.32 8.88
C VAL A 83 -1.89 -2.21 8.69
N VAL A 84 -0.82 -2.52 7.95
CA VAL A 84 0.23 -1.58 7.61
C VAL A 84 0.45 -1.57 6.08
N ALA A 85 0.47 -0.39 5.47
CA ALA A 85 0.91 -0.27 4.08
C ALA A 85 2.43 -0.22 4.05
N TRP A 86 3.12 -1.22 3.51
CA TRP A 86 4.60 -1.21 3.50
C TRP A 86 5.18 -1.65 2.16
N TYR A 87 6.45 -1.29 1.94
CA TYR A 87 7.18 -1.66 0.73
C TYR A 87 7.58 -3.13 0.78
N ALA A 88 7.25 -3.84 -0.29
CA ALA A 88 7.58 -5.24 -0.54
C ALA A 88 9.09 -5.55 -0.57
N GLY A 89 9.44 -6.84 -0.59
CA GLY A 89 10.80 -7.33 -0.80
C GLY A 89 11.76 -6.94 0.35
N ASN A 90 12.96 -6.48 -0.02
CA ASN A 90 14.06 -6.22 0.93
C ASN A 90 13.71 -5.22 2.05
N ARG A 91 12.75 -4.31 1.83
CA ARG A 91 12.30 -3.39 2.89
C ARG A 91 11.35 -4.04 3.88
N MET A 92 10.64 -5.08 3.48
CA MET A 92 9.74 -5.87 4.32
C MET A 92 10.51 -6.94 5.11
N GLU A 93 11.56 -7.50 4.53
CA GLU A 93 12.32 -8.62 5.08
C GLU A 93 12.77 -8.46 6.55
N PRO A 94 13.31 -7.31 7.00
CA PRO A 94 13.71 -7.16 8.40
C PRO A 94 12.53 -7.28 9.38
N PHE A 95 11.33 -6.83 8.99
CA PHE A 95 10.12 -6.92 9.82
C PHE A 95 9.58 -8.34 9.86
N VAL A 96 9.65 -9.06 8.73
CA VAL A 96 9.31 -10.48 8.66
C VAL A 96 10.26 -11.30 9.55
N LYS A 97 11.57 -11.10 9.43
CA LYS A 97 12.57 -11.80 10.25
C LYS A 97 12.46 -11.49 11.74
N ALA A 98 11.98 -10.31 12.09
CA ALA A 98 11.69 -9.93 13.47
C ALA A 98 10.34 -10.46 14.00
N GLY A 99 9.55 -11.17 13.18
CA GLY A 99 8.24 -11.70 13.57
C GLY A 99 7.15 -10.63 13.71
N LEU A 100 7.36 -9.45 13.10
CA LEU A 100 6.43 -8.31 13.23
C LEU A 100 5.31 -8.33 12.18
N PHE A 101 5.44 -9.13 11.13
CA PHE A 101 4.43 -9.31 10.07
C PHE A 101 3.84 -10.72 10.13
N ALA A 102 2.55 -10.85 9.83
CA ALA A 102 1.85 -12.13 9.81
C ALA A 102 2.05 -12.85 8.45
N ASP A 103 2.15 -14.18 8.52
CA ASP A 103 2.08 -15.05 7.34
C ASP A 103 0.66 -15.06 6.79
N VAL A 104 0.49 -14.69 5.52
CA VAL A 104 -0.81 -14.63 4.82
C VAL A 104 -0.90 -15.65 3.68
N SER A 105 -0.07 -16.69 3.72
CA SER A 105 -0.03 -17.72 2.66
C SER A 105 -1.36 -18.47 2.51
N ASP A 106 -2.14 -18.59 3.59
CA ASP A 106 -3.48 -19.16 3.61
C ASP A 106 -4.47 -18.33 2.79
N VAL A 107 -4.45 -17.01 2.95
CA VAL A 107 -5.27 -16.06 2.18
C VAL A 107 -4.94 -16.17 0.69
N TRP A 108 -3.65 -16.27 0.35
CA TRP A 108 -3.21 -16.48 -1.03
C TRP A 108 -3.72 -17.79 -1.62
N ALA A 109 -3.58 -18.89 -0.87
CA ALA A 109 -4.00 -20.21 -1.32
C ALA A 109 -5.53 -20.30 -1.49
N ALA A 110 -6.29 -19.79 -0.53
CA ALA A 110 -7.75 -19.83 -0.53
C ALA A 110 -8.38 -19.09 -1.73
N ASN A 111 -7.69 -18.07 -2.25
CA ASN A 111 -8.20 -17.20 -3.32
C ASN A 111 -7.48 -17.39 -4.67
N GLY A 112 -6.49 -18.30 -4.74
CA GLY A 112 -5.71 -18.54 -5.96
C GLY A 112 -4.85 -17.35 -6.40
N TYR A 113 -4.37 -16.54 -5.45
CA TYR A 113 -3.66 -15.30 -5.76
C TYR A 113 -2.27 -15.51 -6.38
N ASP A 114 -1.65 -16.67 -6.22
CA ASP A 114 -0.38 -16.96 -6.91
C ASP A 114 -0.50 -16.87 -8.44
N GLN A 115 -1.67 -17.24 -8.99
CA GLN A 115 -1.93 -17.12 -10.43
C GLN A 115 -2.44 -15.73 -10.80
N GLN A 116 -3.38 -15.19 -10.02
CA GLN A 116 -3.99 -13.89 -10.31
C GLN A 116 -2.99 -12.72 -10.19
N MET A 117 -2.03 -12.84 -9.28
CA MET A 117 -1.05 -11.80 -8.93
C MET A 117 0.38 -12.28 -9.20
N LYS A 118 0.59 -13.11 -10.22
CA LYS A 118 1.89 -13.76 -10.54
C LYS A 118 3.06 -12.78 -10.60
N ALA A 119 2.85 -11.55 -11.10
CA ALA A 119 3.90 -10.53 -11.17
C ALA A 119 4.35 -10.01 -9.79
N ALA A 120 3.50 -10.06 -8.78
CA ALA A 120 3.78 -9.63 -7.41
C ALA A 120 4.29 -10.76 -6.50
N VAL A 121 4.13 -12.02 -6.92
CA VAL A 121 4.58 -13.19 -6.15
C VAL A 121 6.03 -13.05 -5.65
N PRO A 122 7.03 -12.70 -6.50
CA PRO A 122 8.41 -12.65 -6.03
C PRO A 122 8.65 -11.62 -4.92
N SER A 123 7.99 -10.46 -4.96
CA SER A 123 8.20 -9.39 -3.98
C SER A 123 7.43 -9.61 -2.67
N MET A 124 6.39 -10.45 -2.70
CA MET A 124 5.59 -10.85 -1.54
C MET A 124 6.13 -12.11 -0.85
N THR A 125 7.03 -12.85 -1.49
CA THR A 125 7.57 -14.11 -0.98
C THR A 125 8.92 -13.90 -0.27
N ILE A 126 8.99 -14.33 0.98
CA ILE A 126 10.23 -14.41 1.76
C ILE A 126 10.25 -15.76 2.46
N ASP A 127 11.34 -16.52 2.31
CA ASP A 127 11.51 -17.86 2.87
C ASP A 127 10.33 -18.82 2.56
N GLY A 128 9.82 -18.74 1.34
CA GLY A 128 8.73 -19.60 0.83
C GLY A 128 7.32 -19.23 1.29
N LYS A 129 7.16 -18.19 2.12
CA LYS A 129 5.87 -17.72 2.65
C LYS A 129 5.47 -16.36 2.08
N LYS A 130 4.19 -16.02 2.15
CA LYS A 130 3.64 -14.72 1.73
C LYS A 130 3.44 -13.82 2.95
N TRP A 131 3.86 -12.57 2.84
CA TRP A 131 3.88 -11.64 3.98
C TRP A 131 3.11 -10.34 3.74
N GLY A 132 2.30 -10.29 2.68
CA GLY A 132 1.48 -9.13 2.38
C GLY A 132 0.52 -9.32 1.21
N MET A 133 -0.37 -8.34 1.05
CA MET A 133 -1.31 -8.24 -0.07
C MET A 133 -0.92 -7.05 -0.97
N PRO A 134 -0.51 -7.29 -2.22
CA PRO A 134 -0.20 -6.20 -3.14
C PRO A 134 -1.51 -5.54 -3.60
N TYR A 135 -1.62 -4.23 -3.44
CA TYR A 135 -2.80 -3.46 -3.87
C TYR A 135 -2.50 -2.45 -4.98
N THR A 136 -1.24 -2.04 -5.13
CA THR A 136 -0.77 -1.19 -6.23
C THR A 136 0.64 -1.57 -6.65
N TYR A 137 0.98 -1.21 -7.89
CA TYR A 137 2.34 -1.12 -8.39
C TYR A 137 2.43 0.12 -9.28
N TYR A 138 3.65 0.60 -9.51
CA TYR A 138 3.89 1.68 -10.43
C TYR A 138 5.20 1.45 -11.17
N GLN A 139 5.25 1.91 -12.42
CA GLN A 139 6.45 1.85 -13.23
C GLN A 139 7.38 3.02 -12.93
N TRP A 140 8.65 2.69 -12.78
CA TRP A 140 9.72 3.64 -12.97
C TRP A 140 10.03 3.79 -14.46
N GLY A 141 10.50 4.97 -14.86
CA GLY A 141 10.82 5.21 -16.25
C GLY A 141 11.31 6.62 -16.51
N ILE A 142 11.84 6.81 -17.71
CA ILE A 142 12.21 8.12 -18.23
C ILE A 142 10.97 8.69 -18.91
N TYR A 143 10.42 9.75 -18.33
CA TYR A 143 9.33 10.52 -18.92
C TYR A 143 9.92 11.64 -19.79
N TYR A 144 9.28 11.94 -20.92
CA TYR A 144 9.75 12.96 -21.84
C TYR A 144 8.59 13.79 -22.41
N ARG A 145 8.93 15.00 -22.86
CA ARG A 145 8.02 15.92 -23.54
C ARG A 145 7.97 15.61 -25.02
N LYS A 146 6.84 15.05 -25.48
CA LYS A 146 6.65 14.61 -26.87
C LYS A 146 6.77 15.76 -27.87
N ASP A 147 6.29 16.93 -27.50
CA ASP A 147 6.37 18.16 -28.29
C ASP A 147 7.81 18.64 -28.46
N ILE A 148 8.62 18.65 -27.38
CA ILE A 148 10.05 18.99 -27.47
C ILE A 148 10.78 17.98 -28.35
N PHE A 149 10.50 16.68 -28.19
CA PHE A 149 11.12 15.65 -29.01
C PHE A 149 10.74 15.81 -30.49
N ALA A 150 9.48 16.10 -30.80
CA ALA A 150 9.03 16.35 -32.17
C ALA A 150 9.70 17.59 -32.78
N GLU A 151 9.73 18.72 -32.06
CA GLU A 151 10.37 19.97 -32.50
C GLU A 151 11.86 19.79 -32.79
N LYS A 152 12.56 18.96 -32.00
CA LYS A 152 14.00 18.71 -32.15
C LYS A 152 14.33 17.50 -33.03
N GLY A 153 13.34 16.87 -33.66
CA GLY A 153 13.55 15.68 -34.50
C GLY A 153 14.23 14.54 -33.73
N ILE A 154 13.77 14.28 -32.51
CA ILE A 154 14.23 13.21 -31.62
C ILE A 154 13.15 12.13 -31.56
N THR A 155 13.51 10.92 -31.97
CA THR A 155 12.69 9.72 -31.72
C THR A 155 12.95 9.19 -30.32
N PRO A 156 11.95 8.60 -29.63
CA PRO A 156 12.17 7.97 -28.32
C PRO A 156 13.30 6.93 -28.39
N PRO A 157 14.34 7.06 -27.55
CA PRO A 157 15.52 6.19 -27.63
C PRO A 157 15.20 4.77 -27.18
N LYS A 158 15.71 3.79 -27.93
CA LYS A 158 15.51 2.35 -27.66
C LYS A 158 16.72 1.67 -27.04
N ASN A 159 17.88 2.34 -27.06
CA ASN A 159 19.12 1.84 -26.51
C ASN A 159 19.98 2.99 -25.94
N TRP A 160 21.09 2.63 -25.31
CA TRP A 160 21.98 3.58 -24.65
C TRP A 160 22.57 4.61 -25.61
N ALA A 161 23.03 4.18 -26.80
CA ALA A 161 23.62 5.07 -27.78
C ALA A 161 22.61 6.13 -28.26
N GLU A 162 21.37 5.73 -28.52
CA GLU A 162 20.28 6.64 -28.87
C GLU A 162 19.93 7.60 -27.73
N LEU A 163 19.98 7.14 -26.47
CA LEU A 163 19.73 7.99 -25.30
C LEU A 163 20.79 9.10 -25.17
N ILE A 164 22.06 8.75 -25.39
CA ILE A 164 23.18 9.71 -25.40
C ILE A 164 23.02 10.69 -26.57
N ALA A 165 22.67 10.21 -27.76
CA ALA A 165 22.43 11.06 -28.92
C ALA A 165 21.27 12.04 -28.72
N ALA A 166 20.15 11.58 -28.16
CA ALA A 166 19.02 12.42 -27.77
C ALA A 166 19.46 13.49 -26.75
N SER A 167 20.23 13.09 -25.74
CA SER A 167 20.76 14.00 -24.72
C SER A 167 21.70 15.07 -25.32
N ALA A 168 22.51 14.70 -26.30
CA ALA A 168 23.38 15.66 -27.00
C ALA A 168 22.57 16.69 -27.79
N LYS A 169 21.52 16.26 -28.51
CA LYS A 169 20.59 17.18 -29.23
C LYS A 169 19.89 18.15 -28.28
N LEU A 170 19.40 17.66 -27.13
CA LEU A 170 18.75 18.50 -26.13
C LEU A 170 19.73 19.56 -25.58
N LYS A 171 20.95 19.15 -25.22
CA LYS A 171 21.99 20.09 -24.75
C LYS A 171 22.34 21.15 -25.78
N ALA A 172 22.49 20.78 -27.06
CA ALA A 172 22.79 21.71 -28.13
C ALA A 172 21.68 22.77 -28.31
N ALA A 173 20.45 22.45 -27.92
CA ALA A 173 19.31 23.38 -27.92
C ALA A 173 19.14 24.13 -26.58
N GLY A 174 20.09 24.03 -25.64
CA GLY A 174 19.99 24.66 -24.32
C GLY A 174 19.00 23.99 -23.36
N ILE A 175 18.54 22.77 -23.66
CA ILE A 175 17.56 22.03 -22.87
C ILE A 175 18.31 21.00 -22.01
N THR A 176 18.09 21.03 -20.69
CA THR A 176 18.60 20.01 -19.77
C THR A 176 18.01 18.64 -20.12
N PRO A 177 18.83 17.61 -20.43
CA PRO A 177 18.30 16.31 -20.86
C PRO A 177 17.52 15.54 -19.79
N PHE A 178 17.93 15.66 -18.53
CA PHE A 178 17.32 14.98 -17.39
C PHE A 178 17.21 15.92 -16.20
N THR A 179 16.04 15.91 -15.57
CA THR A 179 15.79 16.59 -14.30
C THR A 179 15.44 15.54 -13.25
N ILE A 180 16.10 15.62 -12.10
CA ILE A 180 15.87 14.75 -10.95
C ILE A 180 15.95 15.56 -9.66
N GLY A 181 15.04 15.31 -8.72
CA GLY A 181 15.12 15.84 -7.37
C GLY A 181 16.00 14.97 -6.50
N THR A 182 17.10 15.51 -5.97
CA THR A 182 18.12 14.75 -5.20
C THR A 182 18.12 15.07 -3.71
N LYS A 183 17.19 15.91 -3.23
CA LYS A 183 17.06 16.26 -1.81
C LYS A 183 16.74 15.03 -0.95
N ALA A 184 15.79 14.22 -1.40
CA ALA A 184 15.64 12.86 -0.91
C ALA A 184 16.60 11.96 -1.71
N LEU A 185 17.18 10.96 -1.07
CA LEU A 185 18.19 10.09 -1.72
C LEU A 185 17.57 8.95 -2.54
N TRP A 186 16.28 8.63 -2.33
CA TRP A 186 15.65 7.51 -3.03
C TRP A 186 15.48 7.73 -4.56
N PRO A 187 15.25 8.96 -5.09
CA PRO A 187 15.15 9.16 -6.53
C PRO A 187 16.44 8.82 -7.28
N THR A 188 17.62 9.08 -6.67
CA THR A 188 18.91 8.72 -7.27
C THR A 188 19.17 7.22 -7.20
N GLY A 189 18.65 6.54 -6.17
CA GLY A 189 18.63 5.08 -6.10
C GLY A 189 17.98 4.44 -7.33
N GLY A 190 16.84 4.99 -7.78
CA GLY A 190 16.15 4.50 -8.99
C GLY A 190 17.01 4.56 -10.27
N TRP A 191 17.94 5.52 -10.39
CA TRP A 191 18.89 5.54 -11.51
C TRP A 191 19.90 4.39 -11.42
N PHE A 192 20.45 4.15 -10.23
CA PHE A 192 21.36 3.03 -9.99
C PHE A 192 20.64 1.71 -10.29
N ASP A 193 19.42 1.53 -9.80
CA ASP A 193 18.61 0.33 -10.00
C ASP A 193 18.43 0.04 -11.49
N TYR A 194 18.04 1.03 -12.31
CA TYR A 194 17.87 0.85 -13.76
C TYR A 194 19.17 0.50 -14.48
N LEU A 195 20.28 1.15 -14.11
CA LEU A 195 21.57 0.87 -14.72
C LEU A 195 22.04 -0.55 -14.37
N ASN A 196 21.95 -0.93 -13.09
CA ASN A 196 22.32 -2.26 -12.64
C ASN A 196 21.45 -3.34 -13.30
N LEU A 197 20.13 -3.14 -13.36
CA LEU A 197 19.19 -4.04 -14.03
C LEU A 197 19.50 -4.24 -15.52
N ARG A 198 19.96 -3.21 -16.22
CA ARG A 198 20.26 -3.27 -17.67
C ARG A 198 21.65 -3.80 -17.98
N VAL A 199 22.60 -3.64 -17.06
CA VAL A 199 24.00 -4.06 -17.23
C VAL A 199 24.22 -5.47 -16.70
N ASN A 200 23.75 -5.76 -15.49
CA ASN A 200 24.01 -7.01 -14.78
C ASN A 200 22.81 -7.96 -14.75
N GLY A 201 21.58 -7.44 -14.92
CA GLY A 201 20.36 -8.25 -14.92
C GLY A 201 19.72 -8.41 -13.55
N TYR A 202 18.47 -8.90 -13.53
CA TYR A 202 17.63 -8.95 -12.33
C TYR A 202 18.20 -9.79 -11.19
N GLN A 203 18.94 -10.87 -11.48
CA GLN A 203 19.52 -11.73 -10.45
C GLN A 203 20.62 -11.04 -9.62
N PHE A 204 21.20 -9.96 -10.15
CA PHE A 204 22.29 -9.20 -9.54
C PHE A 204 21.84 -7.81 -9.09
N HIS A 205 20.53 -7.57 -9.07
CA HIS A 205 19.90 -6.34 -8.61
C HIS A 205 19.09 -6.61 -7.34
#